data_AF-A0A661A1S7-F1
#
_entry.id   AF-A0A661A1S7-F1
#
_cell.length_a   1.000
_cell.length_b   1.000
_cell.length_c   1.000
_cell.angle_alpha   90.00
_cell.angle_beta   90.00
_cell.angle_gamma   90.00
#
_symmetry.space_group_name_H-M   'P 1'
#
loop_
_entity.id
_entity.type
_entity.pdbx_description
1 polymer ?
#
loop_
_entity_poly.entity_id
_entity_poly.type
_entity_poly.pdbx_seq_one_letter_code
_entity_poly.pdbx_strand_id
1 'polypeptide(L)'
;MRKLMFFAIATSVLLIASAAFAADDDTSLAKMNGKELFKTQCKPCHAADSEFEEYTPMTLIADQWDEFFDEYYLEAHEEVPSLEDESKSVTEFLDDEVLKKLHKFCVDHAADSEQPMTCG
;
A
#
# COMPACT_ATOMS: atom_id res chain seq x y z
N MET A 1 33.32 -62.38 -9.42
CA MET A 1 33.62 -61.96 -8.04
C MET A 1 32.50 -61.04 -7.57
N ARG A 2 31.62 -61.54 -6.69
CA ARG A 2 30.55 -60.76 -6.04
C ARG A 2 31.10 -60.23 -4.72
N LYS A 3 31.13 -58.91 -4.52
CA LYS A 3 30.95 -58.29 -3.19
C LYS A 3 30.15 -56.99 -3.37
N LEU A 4 28.95 -57.05 -2.81
CA LEU A 4 27.97 -55.98 -2.74
C LEU A 4 28.56 -54.78 -1.99
N MET A 5 28.50 -53.60 -2.60
CA MET A 5 28.57 -52.34 -1.86
C MET A 5 27.20 -52.07 -1.26
N PHE A 6 27.08 -52.20 0.06
CA PHE A 6 25.92 -51.76 0.82
C PHE A 6 26.01 -50.24 1.00
N PHE A 7 25.32 -49.47 0.16
CA PHE A 7 25.03 -48.07 0.45
C PHE A 7 23.69 -47.99 1.19
N ALA A 8 23.76 -47.80 2.50
CA ALA A 8 22.60 -47.43 3.31
C ALA A 8 22.27 -45.96 3.02
N ILE A 9 21.18 -45.73 2.26
CA ILE A 9 20.62 -44.39 2.08
C ILE A 9 19.52 -44.23 3.13
N ALA A 10 19.84 -43.50 4.19
CA ALA A 10 18.89 -43.08 5.20
C ALA A 10 18.09 -41.88 4.66
N THR A 11 16.88 -42.12 4.16
CA THR A 11 15.92 -41.05 3.83
C THR A 11 15.30 -40.48 5.10
N SER A 12 15.87 -39.37 5.58
CA SER A 12 15.21 -38.51 6.57
C SER A 12 13.99 -37.85 5.92
N VAL A 13 12.80 -38.20 6.39
CA VAL A 13 11.55 -37.49 6.05
C VAL A 13 11.54 -36.19 6.84
N LEU A 14 11.79 -35.08 6.16
CA LEU A 14 11.68 -33.74 6.73
C LEU A 14 10.20 -33.37 6.79
N LEU A 15 9.61 -33.47 7.99
CA LEU A 15 8.29 -32.93 8.30
C LEU A 15 8.39 -31.40 8.30
N ILE A 16 7.95 -30.77 7.21
CA ILE A 16 7.71 -29.33 7.18
C ILE A 16 6.35 -29.11 7.83
N ALA A 17 6.36 -28.70 9.10
CA ALA A 17 5.19 -28.15 9.75
C ALA A 17 4.88 -26.79 9.11
N SER A 18 3.89 -26.75 8.23
CA SER A 18 3.32 -25.49 7.75
C SER A 18 2.60 -24.81 8.91
N ALA A 19 3.27 -23.86 9.57
CA ALA A 19 2.59 -22.90 10.42
C ALA A 19 1.76 -22.00 9.50
N ALA A 20 0.47 -22.30 9.37
CA ALA A 20 -0.50 -21.35 8.87
C ALA A 20 -0.61 -20.25 9.91
N PHE A 21 0.03 -19.11 9.66
CA PHE A 21 -0.28 -17.89 10.37
C PHE A 21 -1.70 -17.49 9.96
N ALA A 22 -2.65 -17.66 10.86
CA ALA A 22 -3.93 -16.99 10.76
C ALA A 22 -3.65 -15.49 10.87
N ALA A 23 -3.88 -14.74 9.78
CA ALA A 23 -3.90 -13.29 9.82
C ALA A 23 -5.12 -12.86 10.67
N ASP A 24 -4.83 -12.21 11.79
CA ASP A 24 -5.83 -11.49 12.58
C ASP A 24 -6.34 -10.31 11.72
N ASP A 25 -7.66 -10.17 11.58
CA ASP A 25 -8.38 -9.21 10.74
C ASP A 25 -8.35 -7.76 11.31
N ASP A 26 -7.15 -7.32 11.69
CA ASP A 26 -6.87 -5.96 12.17
C ASP A 26 -6.26 -5.05 11.09
N THR A 27 -6.13 -5.56 9.86
CA THR A 27 -5.49 -4.87 8.72
C THR A 27 -6.49 -4.18 7.79
N SER A 28 -7.78 -4.09 8.15
CA SER A 28 -8.78 -3.44 7.30
C SER A 28 -8.46 -1.94 7.13
N LEU A 29 -8.37 -1.49 5.87
CA LEU A 29 -8.16 -0.08 5.51
C LEU A 29 -9.18 0.86 6.18
N ALA A 30 -10.41 0.39 6.36
CA ALA A 30 -11.46 1.13 7.03
C ALA A 30 -11.16 1.49 8.49
N LYS A 31 -10.23 0.77 9.15
CA LYS A 31 -9.79 1.09 10.53
C LYS A 31 -8.62 2.06 10.57
N MET A 32 -7.84 2.17 9.49
CA MET A 32 -6.68 3.04 9.42
C MET A 32 -7.09 4.52 9.42
N ASN A 33 -6.24 5.37 9.99
CA ASN A 33 -6.35 6.82 9.87
C ASN A 33 -5.71 7.33 8.56
N GLY A 34 -5.98 8.58 8.18
CA GLY A 34 -5.50 9.12 6.90
C GLY A 34 -3.97 9.11 6.73
N LYS A 35 -3.21 9.28 7.82
CA LYS A 35 -1.75 9.19 7.79
C LYS A 35 -1.26 7.77 7.51
N GLU A 36 -1.88 6.78 8.14
CA GLU A 36 -1.57 5.36 7.91
C GLU A 36 -1.91 4.98 6.48
N LEU A 37 -3.11 5.34 6.01
CA LEU A 37 -3.56 5.13 4.64
C LEU A 37 -2.60 5.76 3.63
N PHE A 38 -2.20 7.02 3.82
CA PHE A 38 -1.28 7.68 2.89
C PHE A 38 0.06 6.94 2.80
N LYS A 39 0.58 6.49 3.95
CA LYS A 39 1.85 5.75 4.01
C LYS A 39 1.80 4.37 3.37
N THR A 40 0.66 3.67 3.48
CA THR A 40 0.52 2.30 2.99
C THR A 40 -0.02 2.21 1.58
N GLN A 41 -0.83 3.19 1.14
CA GLN A 41 -1.55 3.14 -0.14
C GLN A 41 -1.02 4.15 -1.18
N CYS A 42 -0.55 5.33 -0.77
CA CYS A 42 -0.08 6.37 -1.72
C CYS A 42 1.45 6.37 -1.84
N LYS A 43 2.16 6.39 -0.71
CA LYS A 43 3.62 6.53 -0.66
C LYS A 43 4.39 5.43 -1.42
N PRO A 44 3.94 4.17 -1.51
CA PRO A 44 4.67 3.16 -2.28
C PRO A 44 4.86 3.51 -3.77
N CYS A 45 3.91 4.25 -4.37
CA CYS A 45 3.98 4.71 -5.76
C CYS A 45 4.51 6.15 -5.88
N HIS A 46 4.29 6.98 -4.86
CA HIS A 46 4.63 8.41 -4.87
C HIS A 46 5.77 8.80 -3.90
N ALA A 47 6.74 7.91 -3.71
CA ALA A 47 7.94 8.21 -2.92
C ALA A 47 8.96 9.05 -3.71
N ALA A 48 9.96 9.58 -3.00
CA ALA A 48 11.14 10.17 -3.62
C ALA A 48 11.74 9.25 -4.70
N ASP A 49 12.07 9.85 -5.85
CA ASP A 49 12.62 9.18 -7.03
C ASP A 49 11.73 8.07 -7.64
N SER A 50 10.42 8.06 -7.35
CA SER A 50 9.49 7.14 -8.02
C SER A 50 9.27 7.50 -9.49
N GLU A 51 8.86 6.52 -10.30
CA GLU A 51 8.50 6.72 -11.70
C GLU A 51 7.26 7.63 -11.86
N PHE A 52 6.40 7.70 -10.83
CA PHE A 52 5.15 8.46 -10.82
C PHE A 52 5.25 9.79 -10.07
N GLU A 53 6.48 10.31 -9.95
CA GLU A 53 6.82 11.51 -9.19
C GLU A 53 6.51 11.42 -7.69
N GLU A 54 7.26 12.20 -6.90
CA GLU A 54 7.05 12.28 -5.47
C GLU A 54 5.87 13.19 -5.13
N TYR A 55 4.87 12.61 -4.46
CA TYR A 55 3.78 13.35 -3.86
C TYR A 55 3.78 13.14 -2.35
N THR A 56 3.79 14.26 -1.63
CA THR A 56 3.61 14.34 -0.18
C THR A 56 2.44 15.29 0.09
N PRO A 57 1.81 15.29 1.27
CA PRO A 57 0.79 16.29 1.58
C PRO A 57 1.27 17.75 1.34
N MET A 58 2.56 18.00 1.47
CA MET A 58 3.19 19.31 1.22
C MET A 58 3.42 19.66 -0.25
N THR A 59 3.12 18.74 -1.18
CA THR A 59 3.32 18.98 -2.62
C THR A 59 2.33 20.01 -3.16
N LEU A 60 1.11 20.04 -2.63
CA LEU A 60 0.02 20.92 -3.07
C LEU A 60 -0.55 21.73 -1.90
N ILE A 61 -1.20 22.86 -2.21
CA ILE A 61 -2.02 23.60 -1.23
C ILE A 61 -3.39 22.93 -1.03
N ALA A 62 -4.12 23.29 0.02
CA ALA A 62 -5.41 22.69 0.37
C ALA A 62 -6.40 22.68 -0.81
N ASP A 63 -6.61 23.83 -1.46
CA ASP A 63 -7.55 23.95 -2.59
C ASP A 63 -7.15 23.06 -3.78
N GLN A 64 -5.85 22.84 -4.00
CA GLN A 64 -5.36 21.96 -5.07
C GLN A 64 -5.55 20.49 -4.73
N TRP A 65 -5.45 20.12 -3.44
CA TRP A 65 -5.80 18.77 -3.00
C TRP A 65 -7.31 18.51 -3.14
N ASP A 66 -8.15 19.49 -2.82
CA ASP A 66 -9.59 19.40 -3.07
C ASP A 66 -9.88 19.16 -4.55
N GLU A 67 -9.32 19.97 -5.44
CA GLU A 67 -9.48 19.80 -6.90
C GLU A 67 -8.96 18.43 -7.37
N PHE A 68 -7.82 17.97 -6.85
CA PHE A 68 -7.28 16.66 -7.18
C PHE A 68 -8.24 15.51 -6.83
N PHE A 69 -8.75 15.46 -5.60
CA PHE A 69 -9.62 14.36 -5.19
C PHE A 69 -11.00 14.42 -5.87
N ASP A 70 -11.50 15.61 -6.21
CA ASP A 70 -12.80 15.79 -6.85
C ASP A 70 -12.77 15.55 -8.37
N GLU A 71 -11.71 15.99 -9.07
CA GLU A 71 -11.69 16.04 -10.53
C GLU A 71 -10.66 15.08 -11.16
N TYR A 72 -9.48 14.91 -10.55
CA TYR A 72 -8.35 14.23 -11.21
C TYR A 72 -8.02 12.84 -10.65
N TYR A 73 -8.45 12.52 -9.42
CA TYR A 73 -8.09 11.26 -8.76
C TYR A 73 -8.50 10.04 -9.60
N LEU A 74 -9.73 10.05 -10.14
CA LEU A 74 -10.24 8.96 -10.96
C LEU A 74 -9.43 8.80 -12.25
N GLU A 75 -9.27 9.87 -13.03
CA GLU A 75 -8.51 9.84 -14.29
C GLU A 75 -7.05 9.40 -14.07
N ALA A 76 -6.40 9.87 -13.00
CA ALA A 76 -5.01 9.56 -12.70
C ALA A 76 -4.79 8.11 -12.22
N HIS A 77 -5.82 7.44 -11.69
CA HIS A 77 -5.67 6.16 -11.00
C HIS A 77 -6.55 5.02 -11.55
N GLU A 78 -7.46 5.28 -12.50
CA GLU A 78 -8.41 4.27 -13.00
C GLU A 78 -7.73 3.11 -13.75
N GLU A 79 -6.56 3.34 -14.34
CA GLU A 79 -5.77 2.31 -15.03
C GLU A 79 -4.59 1.79 -14.19
N VAL A 80 -4.38 2.32 -12.98
CA VAL A 80 -3.26 1.94 -12.11
C VAL A 80 -3.65 0.74 -11.25
N PRO A 81 -2.95 -0.40 -11.32
CA PRO A 81 -3.27 -1.57 -10.49
C PRO A 81 -3.09 -1.28 -8.99
N SER A 82 -3.96 -1.86 -8.16
CA SER A 82 -3.83 -1.81 -6.70
C SER A 82 -2.63 -2.61 -6.21
N LEU A 83 -2.03 -2.16 -5.10
CA LEU A 83 -0.92 -2.83 -4.41
C LEU A 83 -1.31 -4.20 -3.84
N GLU A 84 -2.59 -4.37 -3.49
CA GLU A 84 -3.08 -5.57 -2.79
C GLU A 84 -3.72 -6.58 -3.75
N ASP A 85 -4.25 -6.11 -4.87
CA ASP A 85 -4.92 -6.90 -5.89
C ASP A 85 -4.71 -6.27 -7.27
N GLU A 86 -3.73 -6.78 -8.01
CA GLU A 86 -3.39 -6.30 -9.35
C GLU A 86 -4.53 -6.47 -10.37
N SER A 87 -5.60 -7.21 -10.03
CA SER A 87 -6.79 -7.34 -10.89
C SER A 87 -7.77 -6.18 -10.77
N LYS A 88 -7.57 -5.29 -9.79
CA LYS A 88 -8.37 -4.08 -9.56
C LYS A 88 -7.50 -2.85 -9.73
N SER A 89 -8.11 -1.75 -10.18
CA SER A 89 -7.43 -0.46 -10.11
C SER A 89 -7.36 0.06 -8.67
N VAL A 90 -6.51 1.07 -8.45
CA VAL A 90 -6.47 1.82 -7.19
C VAL A 90 -7.84 2.44 -6.87
N THR A 91 -8.57 2.92 -7.89
CA THR A 91 -9.91 3.53 -7.71
C THR A 91 -10.99 2.50 -7.37
N GLU A 92 -10.89 1.26 -7.85
CA GLU A 92 -11.81 0.18 -7.48
C GLU A 92 -11.50 -0.43 -6.11
N PHE A 93 -10.24 -0.31 -5.68
CA PHE A 93 -9.75 -0.91 -4.45
C PHE A 93 -9.98 0.00 -3.23
N LEU A 94 -9.78 1.31 -3.37
CA LEU A 94 -10.00 2.28 -2.30
C LEU A 94 -11.44 2.79 -2.32
N ASP A 95 -12.24 2.39 -1.32
CA ASP A 95 -13.63 2.84 -1.18
C ASP A 95 -13.76 4.33 -0.77
N ASP A 96 -14.97 4.88 -0.91
CA ASP A 96 -15.27 6.29 -0.62
C ASP A 96 -14.89 6.72 0.80
N GLU A 97 -15.01 5.85 1.81
CA GLU A 97 -14.71 6.21 3.20
C GLU A 97 -13.20 6.25 3.46
N VAL A 98 -12.45 5.34 2.83
CA VAL A 98 -10.99 5.37 2.79
C VAL A 98 -10.51 6.62 2.05
N LEU A 99 -11.12 6.94 0.91
CA LEU A 99 -10.76 8.09 0.10
C LEU A 99 -10.99 9.41 0.85
N LYS A 100 -12.13 9.56 1.54
CA LYS A 100 -12.40 10.74 2.39
C LYS A 100 -11.35 10.95 3.47
N LYS A 101 -10.82 9.88 4.07
CA LYS A 101 -9.76 9.98 5.09
C LYS A 101 -8.42 10.39 4.48
N LEU A 102 -8.09 9.88 3.30
CA LEU A 102 -6.90 10.28 2.54
C LEU A 102 -6.99 11.76 2.14
N HIS A 103 -8.12 12.15 1.54
CA HIS A 103 -8.41 13.52 1.14
C HIS A 103 -8.28 14.48 2.32
N LYS A 104 -8.96 14.19 3.43
CA LYS A 104 -8.85 14.99 4.65
C LYS A 104 -7.40 15.10 5.14
N PHE A 105 -6.64 14.01 5.10
CA PHE A 105 -5.25 14.04 5.55
C PHE A 105 -4.37 14.90 4.65
N CYS A 106 -4.54 14.83 3.32
CA CYS A 106 -3.79 15.67 2.39
C CYS A 106 -4.11 17.15 2.59
N VAL A 107 -5.39 17.51 2.78
CA VAL A 107 -5.83 18.90 3.04
C VAL A 107 -5.36 19.41 4.41
N ASP A 108 -5.57 18.64 5.47
CA ASP A 108 -5.16 19.01 6.84
C ASP A 108 -3.64 19.23 6.97
N HIS A 109 -2.85 18.64 6.08
CA HIS A 109 -1.38 18.70 6.08
C HIS A 109 -0.80 19.31 4.80
N ALA A 110 -1.62 20.05 4.05
CA ALA A 110 -1.25 20.71 2.81
C ALA A 110 -0.10 21.72 3.02
N ALA A 111 0.48 22.18 1.91
CA ALA A 111 1.61 23.11 1.90
C ALA A 111 1.35 24.42 2.68
N ASP A 112 0.10 24.88 2.65
CA ASP A 112 -0.40 26.10 3.28
C ASP A 112 -1.21 25.85 4.55
N SER A 113 -1.25 24.61 5.05
CA SER A 113 -1.89 24.27 6.32
C SER A 113 -1.17 24.91 7.51
N GLU A 114 -1.90 25.08 8.63
CA GLU A 114 -1.31 25.43 9.93
C GLU A 114 -0.47 24.29 10.54
N GLN A 115 -0.67 23.05 10.07
CA GLN A 115 0.06 21.85 10.49
C GLN A 115 0.69 21.12 9.30
N PRO A 116 1.56 21.81 8.52
CA PRO A 116 2.20 21.23 7.35
C PRO A 116 3.05 20.03 7.76
N MET A 117 2.91 18.88 7.09
CA MET A 117 3.71 17.70 7.44
C MET A 117 5.07 17.76 6.74
N THR A 118 6.06 18.36 7.41
CA THR A 118 7.37 18.68 6.84
C THR A 118 8.36 17.51 6.77
N CYS A 119 7.98 16.32 7.23
CA CYS A 119 8.80 15.11 7.14
C CYS A 119 7.94 13.83 7.23
N GLY A 120 7.59 13.30 6.05
CA GLY A 120 6.88 12.02 5.88
C GLY A 120 7.81 10.84 5.76
#